data_AF-A0A7Y5G885-F1
#
_entry.id   AF-A0A7Y5G885-F1
#
_cell.length_a   1.000
_cell.length_b   1.000
_cell.length_c   1.000
_cell.angle_alpha   90.00
_cell.angle_beta   90.00
_cell.angle_gamma   90.00
#
_symmetry.space_group_name_H-M   'P 1'
#
loop_
_entity.id
_entity.type
_entity.pdbx_description
1 polymer ?
#
loop_
_entity_poly.entity_id
_entity_poly.type
_entity_poly.pdbx_seq_one_letter_code
_entity_poly.pdbx_strand_id
1 'polypeptide(L)'
;MKDHDEDDEMENEPEQEIDYEAEAQRVMKEQMEQVKLDMQNRMKGELSADFQPVEGISLEQWASAQAKLASGGNVKDIIKSMGIDQPKWDRVSAEWNARMSRDSTATIATVYGQAFMNSAQGQYGSTGQQVAAGMEIGGTVSGNEPISLEKFAEIGEAQNAAVYQGIDASSVLAKYGMTAADWGTVGGWWIQKMMTDMKIAQEYERLCNLYKEKFASGSANADIEF
;
A
#
# COMPACT_ATOMS: atom_id res chain seq x y z
N MET A 1 6.60 16.82 -81.53
CA MET A 1 5.90 15.98 -80.56
C MET A 1 6.93 15.54 -79.54
N LYS A 2 6.81 16.11 -78.36
CA LYS A 2 7.70 15.92 -77.21
C LYS A 2 6.72 15.58 -76.10
N ASP A 3 6.41 14.30 -75.98
CA ASP A 3 5.50 13.81 -74.95
C ASP A 3 6.34 13.31 -73.77
N HIS A 4 5.83 13.68 -72.61
CA HIS A 4 6.49 13.90 -71.35
C HIS A 4 5.78 12.96 -70.38
N ASP A 5 6.38 11.80 -70.14
CA ASP A 5 5.91 10.86 -69.11
C ASP A 5 7.08 10.71 -68.13
N GLU A 6 7.10 11.61 -67.14
CA GLU A 6 7.79 11.39 -65.86
C GLU A 6 6.79 10.64 -64.98
N ASP A 7 6.96 9.32 -64.89
CA ASP A 7 6.32 8.49 -63.88
C ASP A 7 6.89 8.88 -62.50
N ASP A 8 6.13 9.70 -61.78
CA ASP A 8 6.39 10.09 -60.40
C ASP A 8 6.08 8.87 -59.50
N GLU A 9 7.08 8.01 -59.29
CA GLU A 9 7.07 6.99 -58.24
C GLU A 9 7.02 7.70 -56.88
N MET A 10 5.81 7.94 -56.37
CA MET A 10 5.62 8.26 -54.96
C MET A 10 6.02 7.04 -54.13
N GLU A 11 7.28 7.03 -53.67
CA GLU A 11 7.74 6.17 -52.59
C GLU A 11 6.79 6.34 -51.39
N ASN A 12 5.93 5.35 -51.18
CA ASN A 12 5.20 5.18 -49.93
C ASN A 12 6.26 4.94 -48.82
N GLU A 13 6.65 5.99 -48.12
CA GLU A 13 7.33 5.85 -46.84
C GLU A 13 6.42 5.05 -45.90
N PRO A 14 6.89 3.96 -45.29
CA PRO A 14 6.07 3.20 -44.36
C PRO A 14 5.80 4.07 -43.13
N GLU A 15 4.53 4.41 -42.90
CA GLU A 15 4.08 4.99 -41.63
C GLU A 15 4.56 4.08 -40.50
N GLN A 16 5.48 4.59 -39.67
CA GLN A 16 5.91 3.88 -38.47
C GLN A 16 4.70 3.77 -37.54
N GLU A 17 4.11 2.58 -37.48
CA GLU A 17 3.06 2.25 -36.53
C GLU A 17 3.66 2.33 -35.12
N ILE A 18 3.48 3.48 -34.46
CA ILE A 18 3.89 3.67 -33.07
C ILE A 18 2.98 2.77 -32.23
N ASP A 19 3.56 1.74 -31.62
CA ASP A 19 2.91 0.97 -30.57
C ASP A 19 2.75 1.87 -29.33
N TYR A 20 1.60 2.54 -29.26
CA TYR A 20 1.25 3.46 -28.18
C TYR A 20 1.25 2.78 -26.80
N GLU A 21 1.00 1.46 -26.74
CA GLU A 21 1.02 0.72 -25.48
C GLU A 21 2.47 0.48 -25.01
N ALA A 22 3.35 0.07 -25.91
CA ALA A 22 4.77 -0.07 -25.62
C ALA A 22 5.43 1.28 -25.24
N GLU A 23 5.05 2.36 -25.92
CA GLU A 23 5.53 3.72 -25.60
C GLU A 23 5.03 4.17 -24.22
N ALA A 24 3.75 3.96 -23.90
CA ALA A 24 3.19 4.30 -22.60
C ALA A 24 3.87 3.53 -21.45
N GLN A 25 4.13 2.23 -21.66
CA GLN A 25 4.88 1.41 -20.69
C GLN A 25 6.32 1.91 -20.50
N ARG A 26 7.00 2.30 -21.60
CA ARG A 26 8.36 2.86 -21.53
C ARG A 26 8.38 4.16 -20.74
N VAL A 27 7.52 5.12 -21.08
CA VAL A 27 7.44 6.42 -20.39
C VAL A 27 7.13 6.24 -18.92
N MET A 28 6.19 5.35 -18.56
CA MET A 28 5.88 5.05 -17.16
C MET A 28 7.11 4.49 -16.41
N LYS A 29 7.84 3.56 -17.04
CA LYS A 29 9.06 3.00 -16.44
C LYS A 29 10.13 4.06 -16.24
N GLU A 30 10.37 4.93 -17.22
CA GLU A 30 11.33 6.03 -17.11
C GLU A 30 10.95 7.02 -15.99
N GLN A 31 9.66 7.37 -15.89
CA GLN A 31 9.15 8.21 -14.81
C GLN A 31 9.36 7.56 -13.44
N MET A 32 9.08 6.27 -13.30
CA MET A 32 9.31 5.53 -12.07
C MET A 32 10.80 5.50 -11.70
N GLU A 33 11.70 5.27 -12.67
CA GLU A 33 13.14 5.31 -12.45
C GLU A 33 13.60 6.71 -11.98
N GLN A 34 13.06 7.78 -12.56
CA GLN A 34 13.36 9.13 -12.12
C GLN A 34 12.87 9.41 -10.70
N VAL A 35 11.64 9.01 -10.36
CA VAL A 35 11.11 9.15 -8.98
C VAL A 35 11.98 8.38 -7.99
N LYS A 36 12.45 7.19 -8.36
CA LYS A 36 13.38 6.40 -7.55
C LYS A 36 14.71 7.10 -7.35
N LEU A 37 15.27 7.66 -8.40
CA LEU A 37 16.52 8.41 -8.33
C LEU A 37 16.36 9.65 -7.45
N ASP A 38 15.28 10.40 -7.61
CA ASP A 38 14.98 11.59 -6.81
C ASP A 38 14.83 11.26 -5.33
N MET A 39 14.11 10.19 -5.00
CA MET A 39 13.98 9.70 -3.63
C MET A 39 15.35 9.32 -3.04
N GLN A 40 16.16 8.54 -3.78
CA GLN A 40 17.51 8.18 -3.34
C GLN A 40 18.42 9.40 -3.16
N ASN A 41 18.30 10.40 -4.03
CA ASN A 41 19.06 11.64 -3.93
C ASN A 41 18.65 12.45 -2.71
N ARG A 42 17.34 12.52 -2.38
CA ARG A 42 16.86 13.15 -1.14
C ARG A 42 17.40 12.42 0.08
N MET A 43 17.32 11.09 0.11
CA MET A 43 17.85 10.28 1.22
C MET A 43 19.36 10.49 1.43
N LYS A 44 20.13 10.61 0.35
CA LYS A 44 21.60 10.83 0.42
C LYS A 44 21.98 12.29 0.62
N GLY A 45 21.09 13.22 0.32
CA GLY A 45 21.30 14.67 0.38
C GLY A 45 20.50 15.31 1.49
N GLU A 46 19.41 15.97 1.11
CA GLU A 46 18.54 16.78 1.99
C GLU A 46 18.11 16.07 3.28
N LEU A 47 17.74 14.79 3.18
CA LEU A 47 17.24 14.00 4.31
C LEU A 47 18.31 13.11 4.96
N SER A 48 19.58 13.22 4.56
CA SER A 48 20.64 12.31 5.05
C SER A 48 20.81 12.30 6.58
N ALA A 49 20.65 13.46 7.22
CA ALA A 49 20.65 13.58 8.68
C ALA A 49 19.40 12.93 9.31
N ASP A 50 18.27 13.00 8.61
CA ASP A 50 16.97 12.51 9.07
C ASP A 50 16.87 10.98 9.02
N PHE A 51 17.73 10.32 8.25
CA PHE A 51 17.87 8.86 8.23
C PHE A 51 18.91 8.31 9.22
N GLN A 52 19.65 9.15 9.96
CA GLN A 52 20.58 8.65 10.97
C GLN A 52 19.84 7.97 12.13
N PRO A 53 20.34 6.86 12.69
CA PRO A 53 19.70 6.20 13.83
C PRO A 53 19.47 7.14 15.02
N VAL A 54 18.28 7.10 15.62
CA VAL A 54 17.97 7.86 16.83
C VAL A 54 18.42 7.04 18.04
N GLU A 55 19.40 7.55 18.78
CA GLU A 55 20.02 6.82 19.91
C GLU A 55 20.42 5.37 19.55
N GLY A 56 20.86 5.14 18.30
CA GLY A 56 21.26 3.83 17.79
C GLY A 56 20.12 2.94 17.30
N ILE A 57 18.88 3.45 17.24
CA ILE A 57 17.73 2.73 16.66
C ILE A 57 17.43 3.29 15.26
N SER A 58 17.54 2.44 14.24
CA SER A 58 17.23 2.81 12.86
C SER A 58 15.72 2.96 12.63
N LEU A 59 15.33 3.59 11.50
CA LEU A 59 13.93 3.73 11.12
C LEU A 59 13.26 2.36 10.95
N GLU A 60 13.96 1.41 10.35
CA GLU A 60 13.46 0.06 10.08
C GLU A 60 13.26 -0.74 11.38
N GLN A 61 14.19 -0.61 12.33
CA GLN A 61 14.06 -1.25 13.64
C GLN A 61 12.86 -0.69 14.40
N TRP A 62 12.67 0.63 14.37
CA TRP A 62 11.52 1.27 15.00
C TRP A 62 10.20 0.93 14.27
N ALA A 63 10.17 0.93 12.94
CA ALA A 63 9.02 0.52 12.14
C ALA A 63 8.62 -0.94 12.42
N SER A 64 9.59 -1.84 12.58
CA SER A 64 9.35 -3.22 12.97
C SER A 64 8.74 -3.35 14.37
N ALA A 65 9.19 -2.52 15.31
CA ALA A 65 8.60 -2.43 16.64
C ALA A 65 7.16 -1.89 16.58
N GLN A 66 6.89 -0.90 15.74
CA GLN A 66 5.53 -0.37 15.51
C GLN A 66 4.61 -1.43 14.88
N ALA A 67 5.11 -2.22 13.92
CA ALA A 67 4.33 -3.33 13.35
C ALA A 67 3.91 -4.34 14.42
N LYS A 68 4.83 -4.70 15.33
CA LYS A 68 4.51 -5.58 16.47
C LYS A 68 3.45 -4.98 17.40
N LEU A 69 3.51 -3.68 17.69
CA LEU A 69 2.48 -3.00 18.48
C LEU A 69 1.13 -3.04 17.79
N ALA A 70 1.09 -2.76 16.49
CA ALA A 70 -0.13 -2.77 15.69
C ALA A 70 -0.79 -4.16 15.63
N SER A 71 0.01 -5.23 15.65
CA SER A 71 -0.47 -6.62 15.73
C SER A 71 -0.85 -7.06 17.16
N GLY A 72 -0.96 -6.15 18.12
CA GLY A 72 -1.40 -6.43 19.49
C GLY A 72 -0.27 -6.75 20.48
N GLY A 73 0.99 -6.53 20.10
CA GLY A 73 2.14 -6.66 21.00
C GLY A 73 2.16 -5.61 22.11
N ASN A 74 2.90 -5.88 23.19
CA ASN A 74 3.06 -4.96 24.31
C ASN A 74 4.42 -4.23 24.23
N VAL A 75 4.40 -2.91 24.44
CA VAL A 75 5.59 -2.05 24.49
C VAL A 75 6.67 -2.58 25.43
N LYS A 76 6.30 -3.14 26.60
CA LYS A 76 7.26 -3.66 27.59
C LYS A 76 8.10 -4.80 27.05
N ASP A 77 7.48 -5.73 26.32
CA ASP A 77 8.19 -6.87 25.74
C ASP A 77 9.05 -6.43 24.55
N ILE A 78 8.55 -5.46 23.79
CA ILE A 78 9.25 -4.88 22.65
C ILE A 78 10.53 -4.16 23.09
N ILE A 79 10.44 -3.22 24.05
CA ILE A 79 11.63 -2.50 24.53
C ILE A 79 12.65 -3.45 25.17
N LYS A 80 12.18 -4.49 25.88
CA LYS A 80 13.04 -5.55 26.42
C LYS A 80 13.76 -6.32 25.32
N SER A 81 13.06 -6.70 24.25
CA SER A 81 13.67 -7.38 23.10
C SER A 81 14.69 -6.53 22.35
N MET A 82 14.50 -5.20 22.37
CA MET A 82 15.40 -4.22 21.77
C MET A 82 16.56 -3.82 22.69
N GLY A 83 16.56 -4.27 23.95
CA GLY A 83 17.59 -3.90 24.93
C GLY A 83 17.55 -2.41 25.31
N ILE A 84 16.38 -1.79 25.31
CA ILE A 84 16.17 -0.38 25.68
C ILE A 84 15.16 -0.23 26.82
N ASP A 85 15.15 0.93 27.47
CA ASP A 85 14.18 1.28 28.51
C ASP A 85 13.05 2.16 27.96
N GLN A 86 12.01 2.36 28.79
CA GLN A 86 10.85 3.18 28.42
C GLN A 86 11.23 4.63 28.07
N PRO A 87 12.08 5.33 28.84
CA PRO A 87 12.53 6.67 28.47
C PRO A 87 13.20 6.75 27.10
N LYS A 88 14.06 5.78 26.75
CA LYS A 88 14.69 5.72 25.42
C LYS A 88 13.66 5.44 24.33
N TRP A 89 12.72 4.52 24.55
CA TRP A 89 11.63 4.26 23.61
C TRP A 89 10.80 5.52 23.32
N ASP A 90 10.45 6.28 24.36
CA ASP A 90 9.63 7.49 24.22
C ASP A 90 10.37 8.56 23.41
N ARG A 91 11.66 8.79 23.67
CA ARG A 91 12.48 9.75 22.90
C ARG A 91 12.70 9.31 21.46
N VAL A 92 13.01 8.03 21.22
CA VAL A 92 13.15 7.47 19.87
C VAL A 92 11.85 7.61 19.08
N SER A 93 10.72 7.27 19.71
CA SER A 93 9.40 7.36 19.06
C SER A 93 9.00 8.81 18.78
N ALA A 94 9.25 9.72 19.72
CA ALA A 94 8.97 11.15 19.52
C ALA A 94 9.79 11.73 18.37
N GLU A 95 11.09 11.41 18.29
CA GLU A 95 11.95 11.90 17.23
C GLU A 95 11.54 11.33 15.86
N TRP A 96 11.32 10.01 15.74
CA TRP A 96 10.89 9.43 14.45
C TRP A 96 9.56 10.00 13.96
N ASN A 97 8.59 10.18 14.86
CA ASN A 97 7.34 10.87 14.54
C ASN A 97 7.59 12.32 14.08
N ALA A 98 8.48 13.05 14.76
CA ALA A 98 8.85 14.41 14.35
C ALA A 98 9.53 14.44 12.98
N ARG A 99 10.39 13.45 12.65
CA ARG A 99 11.03 13.32 11.33
C ARG A 99 10.01 13.11 10.23
N MET A 100 9.08 12.18 10.43
CA MET A 100 8.01 11.94 9.47
C MET A 100 7.11 13.16 9.32
N SER A 101 6.82 13.88 10.40
CA SER A 101 5.98 15.07 10.35
C SER A 101 6.63 16.26 9.64
N ARG A 102 7.96 16.39 9.68
CA ARG A 102 8.68 17.50 9.00
C ARG A 102 9.01 17.19 7.54
N ASP A 103 9.07 15.92 7.16
CA ASP A 103 9.37 15.50 5.80
C ASP A 103 8.18 15.76 4.87
N SER A 104 8.23 16.90 4.17
CA SER A 104 7.23 17.29 3.17
C SER A 104 7.26 16.44 1.89
N THR A 105 8.27 15.60 1.70
CA THR A 105 8.43 14.77 0.50
C THR A 105 7.84 13.36 0.66
N ALA A 106 7.38 13.01 1.87
CA ALA A 106 6.90 11.68 2.25
C ALA A 106 7.92 10.53 2.05
N THR A 107 9.21 10.85 1.89
CA THR A 107 10.29 9.87 1.72
C THR A 107 10.48 9.01 2.96
N ILE A 108 10.54 9.61 4.15
CA ILE A 108 10.68 8.91 5.43
C ILE A 108 9.44 8.06 5.70
N ALA A 109 8.24 8.59 5.42
CA ALA A 109 7.00 7.85 5.57
C ALA A 109 6.92 6.63 4.64
N THR A 110 7.41 6.76 3.40
CA THR A 110 7.51 5.64 2.45
C THR A 110 8.44 4.54 2.96
N VAL A 111 9.65 4.89 3.41
CA VAL A 111 10.60 3.90 3.96
C VAL A 111 10.06 3.26 5.24
N TYR A 112 9.44 4.05 6.11
CA TYR A 112 8.75 3.55 7.30
C TYR A 112 7.67 2.53 6.94
N GLY A 113 6.78 2.87 6.01
CA GLY A 113 5.68 2.02 5.57
C GLY A 113 6.18 0.69 4.99
N GLN A 114 7.22 0.75 4.15
CA GLN A 114 7.85 -0.45 3.61
C GLN A 114 8.41 -1.35 4.72
N ALA A 115 9.16 -0.78 5.67
CA ALA A 115 9.76 -1.54 6.78
C ALA A 115 8.69 -2.11 7.75
N PHE A 116 7.61 -1.35 7.99
CA PHE A 116 6.47 -1.77 8.77
C PHE A 116 5.78 -2.98 8.13
N MET A 117 5.45 -2.89 6.84
CA MET A 117 4.77 -3.96 6.10
C MET A 117 5.65 -5.21 5.98
N ASN A 118 6.95 -5.04 5.75
CA ASN A 118 7.91 -6.14 5.72
C ASN A 118 8.05 -6.84 7.09
N SER A 119 7.68 -6.15 8.17
CA SER A 119 7.67 -6.66 9.54
C SER A 119 6.31 -7.23 9.98
N ALA A 120 5.33 -7.31 9.08
CA ALA A 120 4.05 -7.96 9.36
C ALA A 120 4.26 -9.41 9.81
N GLN A 121 3.42 -9.89 10.74
CA GLN A 121 3.53 -11.23 11.33
C GLN A 121 2.18 -11.94 11.28
N GLY A 122 2.16 -13.20 11.72
CA GLY A 122 0.93 -14.00 11.78
C GLY A 122 0.47 -14.47 10.41
N GLN A 123 -0.84 -14.68 10.27
CA GLN A 123 -1.45 -15.31 9.10
C GLN A 123 -1.25 -14.51 7.79
N TYR A 124 -1.01 -13.20 7.88
CA TYR A 124 -0.79 -12.31 6.73
C TYR A 124 0.65 -11.77 6.65
N GLY A 125 1.62 -12.38 7.37
CA GLY A 125 3.02 -11.93 7.32
C GLY A 125 3.61 -11.97 5.90
N SER A 126 3.30 -13.02 5.12
CA SER A 126 3.72 -13.11 3.71
C SER A 126 3.04 -12.06 2.83
N THR A 127 1.76 -11.77 3.08
CA THR A 127 1.03 -10.68 2.42
C THR A 127 1.67 -9.33 2.71
N GLY A 128 2.09 -9.08 3.95
CA GLY A 128 2.80 -7.84 4.32
C GLY A 128 4.11 -7.68 3.57
N GLN A 129 4.89 -8.76 3.41
CA GLN A 129 6.10 -8.76 2.60
C GLN A 129 5.81 -8.48 1.11
N GLN A 130 4.72 -9.04 0.56
CA GLN A 130 4.31 -8.76 -0.82
C GLN A 130 3.90 -7.29 -1.00
N VAL A 131 3.16 -6.74 -0.04
CA VAL A 131 2.76 -5.31 -0.05
C VAL A 131 4.00 -4.42 0.07
N ALA A 132 4.95 -4.76 0.93
CA ALA A 132 6.21 -4.03 1.07
C ALA A 132 7.03 -4.05 -0.23
N ALA A 133 7.10 -5.19 -0.91
CA ALA A 133 7.74 -5.30 -2.22
C ALA A 133 7.01 -4.45 -3.28
N GLY A 134 5.68 -4.39 -3.22
CA GLY A 134 4.89 -3.55 -4.12
C GLY A 134 4.93 -2.04 -3.80
N MET A 135 5.36 -1.66 -2.60
CA MET A 135 5.65 -0.26 -2.25
C MET A 135 6.99 0.22 -2.80
N GLU A 136 7.86 -0.69 -3.28
CA GLU A 136 9.04 -0.28 -4.04
C GLU A 136 8.61 0.49 -5.29
N ILE A 137 9.40 1.47 -5.69
CA ILE A 137 9.08 2.25 -6.89
C ILE A 137 9.16 1.35 -8.12
N GLY A 138 8.01 1.20 -8.80
CA GLY A 138 7.82 0.23 -9.89
C GLY A 138 7.53 -1.20 -9.42
N GLY A 139 7.39 -1.41 -8.12
CA GLY A 139 6.94 -2.65 -7.52
C GLY A 139 5.47 -2.91 -7.80
N THR A 140 5.09 -4.18 -7.83
CA THR A 140 3.70 -4.61 -7.86
C THR A 140 3.51 -5.74 -6.87
N VAL A 141 2.33 -5.79 -6.25
CA VAL A 141 2.00 -6.92 -5.40
C VAL A 141 1.82 -8.19 -6.25
N SER A 142 2.49 -9.27 -5.85
CA SER A 142 2.46 -10.56 -6.53
C SER A 142 2.22 -11.69 -5.54
N GLY A 143 1.78 -12.86 -6.03
CA GLY A 143 1.40 -14.00 -5.20
C GLY A 143 -0.11 -14.22 -5.12
N ASN A 144 -0.50 -15.14 -4.26
CA ASN A 144 -1.91 -15.51 -4.04
C ASN A 144 -2.64 -14.42 -3.26
N GLU A 145 -3.95 -14.28 -3.53
CA GLU A 145 -4.81 -13.39 -2.75
C GLU A 145 -4.83 -13.79 -1.26
N PRO A 146 -4.76 -12.82 -0.32
CA PRO A 146 -4.74 -13.11 1.11
C PRO A 146 -6.09 -13.57 1.65
N ILE A 147 -7.16 -13.04 1.07
CA ILE A 147 -8.57 -13.44 1.21
C ILE A 147 -9.22 -13.16 -0.14
N SER A 148 -10.37 -13.77 -0.44
CA SER A 148 -11.08 -13.48 -1.70
C SER A 148 -11.52 -12.01 -1.79
N LEU A 149 -11.64 -11.50 -3.03
CA LEU A 149 -12.15 -10.14 -3.28
C LEU A 149 -13.55 -9.94 -2.69
N GLU A 150 -14.40 -10.97 -2.77
CA GLU A 150 -15.72 -10.98 -2.15
C GLU A 150 -15.63 -10.81 -0.64
N LYS A 151 -14.72 -11.54 0.03
CA LYS A 151 -14.56 -11.44 1.47
C LYS A 151 -14.03 -10.07 1.88
N PHE A 152 -13.13 -9.50 1.09
CA PHE A 152 -12.63 -8.15 1.30
C PHE A 152 -13.76 -7.11 1.21
N ALA A 153 -14.59 -7.16 0.17
CA ALA A 153 -15.75 -6.27 0.04
C ALA A 153 -16.79 -6.47 1.17
N GLU A 154 -17.07 -7.71 1.55
CA GLU A 154 -17.98 -8.03 2.66
C GLU A 154 -17.53 -7.38 3.97
N ILE A 155 -16.25 -7.56 4.34
CA ILE A 155 -15.71 -7.01 5.59
C ILE A 155 -15.72 -5.48 5.56
N GLY A 156 -15.34 -4.86 4.43
CA GLY A 156 -15.34 -3.41 4.27
C GLY A 156 -16.73 -2.80 4.47
N GLU A 157 -17.75 -3.38 3.84
CA GLU A 157 -19.13 -2.90 4.01
C GLU A 157 -19.73 -3.25 5.37
N ALA A 158 -19.32 -4.35 6.00
CA ALA A 158 -19.69 -4.66 7.37
C ALA A 158 -19.15 -3.61 8.34
N GLN A 159 -17.90 -3.15 8.16
CA GLN A 159 -17.34 -2.05 8.93
C GLN A 159 -18.09 -0.74 8.69
N ASN A 160 -18.40 -0.40 7.44
CA ASN A 160 -19.18 0.79 7.11
C ASN A 160 -20.55 0.78 7.81
N ALA A 161 -21.28 -0.33 7.72
CA ALA A 161 -22.58 -0.50 8.34
C ALA A 161 -22.52 -0.42 9.88
N ALA A 162 -21.51 -1.05 10.49
CA ALA A 162 -21.27 -0.98 11.93
C ALA A 162 -21.03 0.47 12.39
N VAL A 163 -20.20 1.22 11.66
CA VAL A 163 -19.92 2.63 11.98
C VAL A 163 -21.19 3.49 11.90
N TYR A 164 -22.07 3.28 10.91
CA TYR A 164 -23.37 3.95 10.83
C TYR A 164 -24.28 3.67 12.05
N GLN A 165 -24.06 2.55 12.73
CA GLN A 165 -24.78 2.16 13.95
C GLN A 165 -24.05 2.54 15.24
N GLY A 166 -22.93 3.28 15.15
CA GLY A 166 -22.11 3.65 16.31
C GLY A 166 -21.31 2.48 16.90
N ILE A 167 -21.18 1.37 16.16
CA ILE A 167 -20.37 0.22 16.54
C ILE A 167 -18.94 0.43 16.06
N ASP A 168 -17.96 0.08 16.90
CA ASP A 168 -16.55 0.16 16.56
C ASP A 168 -16.19 -0.81 15.40
N ALA A 169 -15.62 -0.25 14.33
CA ALA A 169 -15.18 -1.01 13.16
C ALA A 169 -14.14 -2.09 13.49
N SER A 170 -13.34 -1.92 14.55
CA SER A 170 -12.35 -2.94 14.96
C SER A 170 -13.04 -4.17 15.56
N SER A 171 -14.20 -4.01 16.21
CA SER A 171 -14.98 -5.13 16.74
C SER A 171 -15.54 -6.04 15.64
N VAL A 172 -15.75 -5.51 14.42
CA VAL A 172 -16.17 -6.28 13.25
C VAL A 172 -15.04 -7.19 12.78
N LEU A 173 -13.80 -6.67 12.69
CA LEU A 173 -12.63 -7.43 12.26
C LEU A 173 -12.37 -8.66 13.12
N ALA A 174 -12.59 -8.54 14.44
CA ALA A 174 -12.42 -9.65 15.38
C ALA A 174 -13.31 -10.86 15.03
N LYS A 175 -14.50 -10.64 14.44
CA LYS A 175 -15.41 -11.72 14.01
C LYS A 175 -14.88 -12.50 12.82
N TYR A 176 -14.01 -11.88 12.03
CA TYR A 176 -13.30 -12.50 10.92
C TYR A 176 -11.92 -13.04 11.34
N GLY A 177 -11.59 -13.03 12.64
CA GLY A 177 -10.29 -13.45 13.13
C GLY A 177 -9.14 -12.54 12.66
N MET A 178 -9.44 -11.26 12.40
CA MET A 178 -8.48 -10.27 11.92
C MET A 178 -8.22 -9.18 12.96
N THR A 179 -6.96 -8.78 13.08
CA THR A 179 -6.58 -7.53 13.76
C THR A 179 -6.70 -6.34 12.80
N ALA A 180 -6.61 -5.12 13.33
CA ALA A 180 -6.53 -3.92 12.49
C ALA A 180 -5.27 -3.93 11.59
N ALA A 181 -4.14 -4.47 12.07
CA ALA A 181 -2.92 -4.61 11.29
C ALA A 181 -3.06 -5.63 10.15
N ASP A 182 -3.74 -6.75 10.41
CA ASP A 182 -4.10 -7.73 9.38
C ASP A 182 -4.95 -7.08 8.29
N TRP A 183 -5.97 -6.32 8.70
CA TRP A 183 -6.86 -5.62 7.78
C TRP A 183 -6.13 -4.60 6.91
N GLY A 184 -5.24 -3.80 7.51
CA GLY A 184 -4.38 -2.87 6.76
C GLY A 184 -3.48 -3.59 5.75
N THR A 185 -2.96 -4.76 6.13
CA THR A 185 -2.11 -5.59 5.25
C THR A 185 -2.89 -6.15 4.06
N VAL A 186 -4.05 -6.74 4.32
CA VAL A 186 -4.95 -7.25 3.28
C VAL A 186 -5.44 -6.13 2.36
N GLY A 187 -5.82 -4.99 2.94
CA GLY A 187 -6.26 -3.82 2.18
C GLY A 187 -5.15 -3.27 1.29
N GLY A 188 -3.91 -3.18 1.78
CA GLY A 188 -2.77 -2.78 0.96
C GLY A 188 -2.55 -3.68 -0.26
N TRP A 189 -2.75 -5.00 -0.09
CA TRP A 189 -2.65 -5.95 -1.20
C TRP A 189 -3.74 -5.72 -2.25
N TRP A 190 -4.99 -5.60 -1.82
CA TRP A 190 -6.12 -5.39 -2.74
C TRP A 190 -6.09 -4.02 -3.43
N ILE A 191 -5.70 -2.95 -2.72
CA ILE A 191 -5.55 -1.61 -3.31
C ILE A 191 -4.51 -1.65 -4.44
N GLN A 192 -3.36 -2.26 -4.21
CA GLN A 192 -2.34 -2.38 -5.26
C GLN A 192 -2.84 -3.19 -6.45
N LYS A 193 -3.57 -4.30 -6.24
CA LYS A 193 -4.19 -5.04 -7.35
C LYS A 193 -5.17 -4.20 -8.14
N MET A 194 -6.07 -3.48 -7.47
CA MET A 194 -7.06 -2.61 -8.12
C MET A 194 -6.43 -1.45 -8.91
N MET A 195 -5.30 -0.92 -8.44
CA MET A 195 -4.56 0.11 -9.18
C MET A 195 -3.97 -0.43 -10.50
N THR A 196 -3.63 -1.72 -10.55
CA THR A 196 -3.00 -2.35 -11.72
C THR A 196 -3.97 -3.12 -12.61
N ASP A 197 -5.18 -3.42 -12.14
CA ASP A 197 -6.18 -4.18 -12.86
C ASP A 197 -7.58 -3.57 -12.67
N MET A 198 -8.03 -2.85 -13.69
CA MET A 198 -9.32 -2.17 -13.68
C MET A 198 -10.51 -3.15 -13.61
N LYS A 199 -10.36 -4.40 -14.04
CA LYS A 199 -11.44 -5.39 -13.93
C LYS A 199 -11.66 -5.79 -12.48
N ILE A 200 -10.57 -5.90 -11.70
CA ILE A 200 -10.66 -6.14 -10.26
C ILE A 200 -11.32 -4.94 -9.57
N ALA A 201 -10.96 -3.70 -9.95
CA ALA A 201 -11.58 -2.50 -9.38
C ALA A 201 -13.09 -2.43 -9.65
N GLN A 202 -13.53 -2.76 -10.87
CA GLN A 202 -14.96 -2.81 -11.23
C GLN A 202 -15.72 -3.90 -10.46
N GLU A 203 -15.13 -5.09 -10.34
CA GLU A 203 -15.76 -6.18 -9.60
C GLU A 203 -15.84 -5.86 -8.10
N TYR A 204 -14.82 -5.21 -7.53
CA TYR A 204 -14.85 -4.72 -6.16
C TYR A 204 -16.00 -3.74 -5.93
N GLU A 205 -16.19 -2.77 -6.82
CA GLU A 205 -17.32 -1.82 -6.73
C GLU A 205 -18.68 -2.53 -6.77
N ARG A 206 -18.83 -3.50 -7.67
CA ARG A 206 -20.05 -4.33 -7.75
C ARG A 206 -20.32 -5.06 -6.44
N LEU A 207 -19.28 -5.67 -5.85
CA LEU A 207 -19.38 -6.38 -4.57
C LEU A 207 -19.70 -5.44 -3.41
N CYS A 208 -19.07 -4.26 -3.34
CA CYS A 208 -19.40 -3.23 -2.34
C CYS A 208 -20.87 -2.84 -2.40
N ASN A 209 -21.43 -2.60 -3.60
CA ASN A 209 -22.85 -2.27 -3.74
C ASN A 209 -23.75 -3.42 -3.24
N LEU A 210 -23.43 -4.67 -3.58
CA LEU A 210 -24.15 -5.84 -3.10
C LEU A 210 -24.16 -5.95 -1.57
N TYR A 211 -22.99 -5.83 -0.92
CA TYR A 211 -22.89 -5.97 0.52
C TYR A 211 -23.44 -4.76 1.28
N LYS A 212 -23.34 -3.55 0.71
CA LYS A 212 -24.01 -2.37 1.24
C LYS A 212 -25.53 -2.55 1.30
N GLU A 213 -26.13 -3.08 0.23
CA GLU A 213 -27.57 -3.41 0.22
C GLU A 213 -27.92 -4.51 1.21
N LYS A 214 -27.08 -5.56 1.32
CA LYS A 214 -27.25 -6.64 2.31
C LYS A 214 -27.29 -6.09 3.74
N PHE A 215 -26.35 -5.23 4.11
CA PHE A 215 -26.31 -4.68 5.47
C PHE A 215 -27.35 -3.57 5.71
N ALA A 216 -27.75 -2.82 4.67
CA ALA A 216 -28.87 -1.88 4.77
C ALA A 216 -30.22 -2.59 4.96
N SER A 217 -30.47 -3.68 4.24
CA SER A 217 -31.74 -4.45 4.35
C SER A 217 -31.85 -5.25 5.65
N GLY A 218 -30.73 -5.66 6.25
CA GLY A 218 -30.70 -6.26 7.59
C GLY A 218 -31.11 -5.30 8.72
N SER A 219 -30.99 -3.99 8.51
CA SER A 219 -31.24 -2.96 9.54
C SER A 219 -32.72 -2.62 9.79
N ALA A 220 -33.66 -3.16 8.99
CA ALA A 220 -35.06 -2.77 9.08
C ALA A 220 -35.85 -3.49 10.20
N ASN A 221 -35.34 -4.55 10.83
CA ASN A 221 -35.99 -5.21 11.99
C ASN A 221 -35.15 -6.30 12.69
N ALA A 222 -33.85 -6.40 12.43
CA ALA A 222 -33.00 -7.36 13.10
C ALA A 222 -31.82 -6.62 13.71
N ASP A 223 -31.55 -6.88 15.00
CA ASP A 223 -30.18 -6.82 15.49
C ASP A 223 -29.33 -7.53 14.45
N ILE A 224 -28.32 -6.85 13.90
CA ILE A 224 -27.40 -7.48 12.95
C ILE A 224 -26.71 -8.59 13.75
N GLU A 225 -27.22 -9.80 13.64
CA GLU A 225 -26.52 -11.00 14.08
C GLU A 225 -25.40 -11.24 13.07
N PHE A 226 -24.18 -11.18 13.59
CA PHE A 226 -22.95 -11.40 12.85
C PHE A 226 -22.45 -12.82 13.09
#